data_AF-A0A951J521-F1
#
_entry.id   AF-A0A951J521-F1
#
_cell.length_a   1.000
_cell.length_b   1.000
_cell.length_c   1.000
_cell.angle_alpha   90.00
_cell.angle_beta   90.00
_cell.angle_gamma   90.00
#
_symmetry.space_group_name_H-M   'P 1'
#
loop_
_entity.id
_entity.type
_entity.pdbx_description
1 polymer ?
#
loop_
_entity_poly.entity_id
_entity_poly.type
_entity_poly.pdbx_seq_one_letter_code
_entity_poly.pdbx_strand_id
1 'polypeptide(L)'
;EAAAAAAAGDGEKAQRIVDELAASHESLLRTVAPTQADETSADLAELAARTAALLRSVAILRECTARTRDAVLAYGELASTPIVAAALRRSGVDARPAAATAFVVTDDAFGNAAPLFAETYAAARDWLQPLVKGGTVPVVTGFIGSTADGVTTTLGRGASDYTAAILAAGLGAGECRIYTDVSGVMSADPRMVEGSSRGGHARAGATPGSHSVQ
;
A
#
# COMPACT_ATOMS: atom_id res chain seq x y z
N GLU A 1 5.44 16.09 -1.17
CA GLU A 1 5.82 17.43 -1.70
C GLU A 1 4.64 18.22 -2.25
N ALA A 2 3.83 17.64 -3.16
CA ALA A 2 2.66 18.31 -3.73
C ALA A 2 1.70 18.91 -2.69
N ALA A 3 1.36 18.15 -1.63
CA ALA A 3 0.53 18.64 -0.53
C ALA A 3 1.11 19.87 0.20
N ALA A 4 2.44 19.94 0.35
CA ALA A 4 3.09 21.06 1.00
C ALA A 4 3.13 22.30 0.09
N ALA A 5 3.38 22.11 -1.21
CA ALA A 5 3.30 23.17 -2.20
C ALA A 5 1.88 23.76 -2.28
N ALA A 6 0.87 22.89 -2.35
CA ALA A 6 -0.53 23.31 -2.33
C ALA A 6 -0.85 24.07 -1.04
N ALA A 7 -0.48 23.57 0.14
CA ALA A 7 -0.75 24.27 1.41
C ALA A 7 -0.10 25.67 1.47
N ALA A 8 1.02 25.89 0.78
CA ALA A 8 1.67 27.19 0.65
C ALA A 8 0.99 28.12 -0.40
N GLY A 9 -0.08 27.66 -1.05
CA GLY A 9 -0.79 28.38 -2.11
C GLY A 9 -0.23 28.18 -3.52
N ASP A 10 0.78 27.32 -3.68
CA ASP A 10 1.42 27.03 -4.97
C ASP A 10 0.73 25.83 -5.66
N GLY A 11 -0.49 26.08 -6.16
CA GLY A 11 -1.30 25.09 -6.86
C GLY A 11 -0.68 24.62 -8.19
N GLU A 12 0.06 25.49 -8.88
CA GLU A 12 0.74 25.15 -10.15
C GLU A 12 1.88 24.17 -9.93
N LYS A 13 2.71 24.37 -8.88
CA LYS A 13 3.72 23.39 -8.51
C LYS A 13 3.10 22.07 -8.06
N ALA A 14 2.03 22.11 -7.27
CA ALA A 14 1.34 20.90 -6.85
C ALA A 14 0.79 20.10 -8.05
N GLN A 15 0.20 20.79 -9.03
CA GLN A 15 -0.28 20.19 -10.28
C GLN A 15 0.86 19.55 -11.08
N ARG A 16 1.97 20.28 -11.29
CA ARG A 16 3.15 19.74 -12.00
C ARG A 16 3.68 18.45 -11.39
N ILE A 17 3.76 18.37 -10.06
CA ILE A 17 4.22 17.15 -9.38
C ILE A 17 3.28 15.96 -9.67
N VAL A 18 1.96 16.18 -9.68
CA VAL A 18 1.00 15.12 -10.02
C VAL A 18 1.14 14.73 -11.49
N ASP A 19 1.28 15.69 -12.40
CA ASP A 19 1.40 15.43 -13.83
C ASP A 19 2.69 14.64 -14.16
N GLU A 20 3.82 15.02 -13.57
CA GLU A 20 5.10 14.31 -13.70
C GLU A 20 4.98 12.86 -13.18
N LEU A 21 4.33 12.69 -12.03
CA LEU A 21 4.13 11.37 -11.44
C LEU A 21 3.16 10.52 -12.28
N ALA A 22 2.08 11.10 -12.80
CA ALA A 22 1.14 10.42 -13.69
C ALA A 22 1.84 10.00 -15.00
N ALA A 23 2.64 10.87 -15.60
CA ALA A 23 3.43 10.54 -16.79
C ALA A 23 4.45 9.43 -16.53
N SER A 24 5.08 9.41 -15.36
CA SER A 24 5.99 8.34 -14.95
C SER A 24 5.27 6.98 -14.83
N HIS A 25 4.11 6.95 -14.17
CA HIS A 25 3.28 5.75 -14.04
C HIS A 25 2.79 5.24 -15.40
N GLU A 26 2.34 6.15 -16.28
CA GLU A 26 1.89 5.82 -17.63
C GLU A 26 3.02 5.22 -18.48
N SER A 27 4.22 5.81 -18.42
CA SER A 27 5.41 5.30 -19.08
C SER A 27 5.79 3.90 -18.56
N LEU A 28 5.75 3.72 -17.24
CA LEU A 28 6.02 2.42 -16.61
C LEU A 28 5.00 1.36 -17.04
N LEU A 29 3.70 1.68 -16.97
CA LEU A 29 2.61 0.80 -17.38
C LEU A 29 2.80 0.31 -18.83
N ARG A 30 3.07 1.23 -19.76
CA ARG A 30 3.30 0.87 -21.17
C ARG A 30 4.56 0.03 -21.37
N THR A 31 5.56 0.17 -20.49
CA THR A 31 6.78 -0.65 -20.52
C THR A 31 6.52 -2.06 -19.99
N VAL A 32 5.87 -2.19 -18.83
CA VAL A 32 5.73 -3.48 -18.13
C VAL A 32 4.52 -4.28 -18.57
N ALA A 33 3.48 -3.63 -19.10
CA ALA A 33 2.22 -4.25 -19.48
C ALA A 33 1.58 -3.60 -20.73
N PRO A 34 2.29 -3.52 -21.88
CA PRO A 34 1.82 -2.81 -23.07
C PRO A 34 0.46 -3.28 -23.61
N THR A 35 0.12 -4.57 -23.45
CA THR A 35 -1.14 -5.14 -23.93
C THR A 35 -2.32 -4.95 -22.97
N GLN A 36 -2.07 -4.55 -21.72
CA GLN A 36 -3.08 -4.24 -20.69
C GLN A 36 -3.14 -2.74 -20.39
N ALA A 37 -2.27 -1.94 -21.02
CA ALA A 37 -2.08 -0.54 -20.69
C ALA A 37 -3.35 0.27 -20.88
N ASP A 38 -4.04 0.14 -22.02
CA ASP A 38 -5.18 1.01 -22.33
C ASP A 38 -6.34 0.88 -21.33
N GLU A 39 -6.58 -0.31 -20.79
CA GLU A 39 -7.58 -0.53 -19.70
C GLU A 39 -7.15 0.22 -18.42
N THR A 40 -5.87 0.11 -18.06
CA THR A 40 -5.35 0.63 -16.78
C THR A 40 -5.06 2.13 -16.83
N SER A 41 -4.72 2.68 -18.01
CA SER A 41 -4.38 4.09 -18.20
C SER A 41 -5.56 5.02 -17.88
N ALA A 42 -6.80 4.60 -18.17
CA ALA A 42 -7.99 5.39 -17.86
C ALA A 42 -8.14 5.60 -16.34
N ASP A 43 -8.00 4.53 -15.56
CA ASP A 43 -8.11 4.56 -14.10
C ASP A 43 -6.99 5.43 -13.48
N LEU A 44 -5.76 5.32 -13.99
CA LEU A 44 -4.63 6.14 -13.53
C LEU A 44 -4.84 7.62 -13.84
N ALA A 45 -5.36 7.95 -15.03
CA ALA A 45 -5.67 9.32 -15.41
C ALA A 45 -6.78 9.91 -14.52
N GLU A 46 -7.83 9.14 -14.22
CA GLU A 46 -8.88 9.57 -13.31
C GLU A 46 -8.33 9.83 -11.89
N LEU A 47 -7.53 8.91 -11.36
CA LEU A 47 -6.90 9.04 -10.06
C LEU A 47 -6.01 10.28 -9.97
N ALA A 48 -5.22 10.56 -11.01
CA ALA A 48 -4.39 11.76 -11.11
C ALA A 48 -5.25 13.03 -11.14
N ALA A 49 -6.30 13.05 -11.96
CA ALA A 49 -7.22 14.19 -12.06
C ALA A 49 -7.93 14.49 -10.73
N ARG A 50 -8.37 13.45 -10.01
CA ARG A 50 -8.98 13.58 -8.67
C ARG A 50 -8.00 14.13 -7.64
N THR A 51 -6.77 13.63 -7.64
CA THR A 51 -5.71 14.08 -6.72
C THR A 51 -5.32 15.53 -7.00
N ALA A 52 -5.21 15.89 -8.28
CA ALA A 52 -4.99 17.26 -8.72
C ALA A 52 -6.13 18.19 -8.29
N ALA A 53 -7.39 17.77 -8.42
CA ALA A 53 -8.54 18.54 -7.96
C ALA A 53 -8.51 18.80 -6.45
N LEU A 54 -8.19 17.77 -5.65
CA LEU A 54 -8.02 17.90 -4.20
C LEU A 54 -6.91 18.90 -3.85
N LEU A 55 -5.76 18.81 -4.52
CA LEU A 55 -4.64 19.72 -4.30
C LEU A 55 -4.95 21.17 -4.71
N ARG A 56 -5.76 21.38 -5.76
CA ARG A 56 -6.26 22.72 -6.10
C ARG A 56 -7.13 23.30 -4.98
N SER A 57 -8.03 22.50 -4.39
CA SER A 57 -8.81 22.93 -3.22
C SER A 57 -7.91 23.29 -2.04
N VAL A 58 -6.89 22.48 -1.75
CA VAL A 58 -5.87 22.77 -0.72
C VAL A 58 -5.16 24.09 -1.01
N ALA A 59 -4.81 24.37 -2.28
CA ALA A 59 -4.13 25.62 -2.66
C ALA A 59 -5.00 26.86 -2.51
N ILE A 60 -6.29 26.75 -2.83
CA ILE A 60 -7.27 27.84 -2.64
C ILE A 60 -7.45 28.12 -1.15
N LEU A 61 -7.62 27.08 -0.33
CA LEU A 61 -7.85 27.20 1.10
C LEU A 61 -6.58 27.52 1.89
N ARG A 62 -5.41 27.22 1.33
CA ARG A 62 -4.09 27.26 2.00
C ARG A 62 -4.06 26.42 3.28
N GLU A 63 -4.78 25.31 3.28
CA GLU A 63 -4.90 24.40 4.41
C GLU A 63 -4.85 22.94 3.95
N CYS A 64 -4.00 22.15 4.59
CA CYS A 64 -3.90 20.71 4.35
C CYS A 64 -3.99 19.96 5.69
N THR A 65 -5.21 19.55 6.03
CA THR A 65 -5.49 18.75 7.23
C THR A 65 -4.84 17.36 7.13
N ALA A 66 -4.71 16.66 8.26
CA ALA A 66 -4.18 15.30 8.27
C ALA A 66 -5.02 14.34 7.40
N ARG A 67 -6.34 14.46 7.44
CA ARG A 67 -7.27 13.73 6.57
C ARG A 67 -7.01 13.98 5.09
N THR A 68 -6.87 15.25 4.68
CA THR A 68 -6.57 15.58 3.28
C THR A 68 -5.19 15.08 2.87
N ARG A 69 -4.22 15.14 3.78
CA ARG A 69 -2.88 14.62 3.55
C ARG A 69 -2.89 13.12 3.31
N ASP A 70 -3.62 12.34 4.10
CA ASP A 70 -3.76 10.90 3.91
C ASP A 70 -4.33 10.55 2.54
N ALA A 71 -5.39 11.27 2.11
CA ALA A 71 -5.96 11.10 0.77
C ALA A 71 -4.95 11.40 -0.35
N VAL A 72 -4.11 12.44 -0.20
CA VAL A 72 -3.07 12.76 -1.19
C VAL A 72 -1.95 11.71 -1.18
N LEU A 73 -1.53 11.23 -0.01
CA LEU A 73 -0.47 10.23 0.11
C LEU A 73 -0.89 8.86 -0.45
N ALA A 74 -2.18 8.52 -0.34
CA ALA A 74 -2.74 7.28 -0.87
C ALA A 74 -2.58 7.13 -2.39
N TYR A 75 -2.42 8.25 -3.12
CA TYR A 75 -2.21 8.25 -4.57
C TYR A 75 -1.10 7.28 -5.01
N GLY A 76 0.03 7.26 -4.29
CA GLY A 76 1.19 6.44 -4.70
C GLY A 76 0.86 4.95 -4.75
N GLU A 77 0.21 4.43 -3.71
CA GLU A 77 -0.18 3.03 -3.61
C GLU A 77 -1.33 2.68 -4.56
N LEU A 78 -2.30 3.59 -4.70
CA LEU A 78 -3.44 3.44 -5.61
C LEU A 78 -3.02 3.46 -7.08
N ALA A 79 -1.96 4.19 -7.43
CA ALA A 79 -1.42 4.23 -8.79
C ALA A 79 -0.50 3.04 -9.10
N SER A 80 0.31 2.57 -8.13
CA SER A 80 1.25 1.47 -8.34
C SER A 80 0.55 0.11 -8.44
N THR A 81 -0.50 -0.11 -7.65
CA THR A 81 -1.19 -1.40 -7.51
C THR A 81 -1.78 -1.93 -8.85
N PRO A 82 -2.51 -1.12 -9.64
CA PRO A 82 -3.01 -1.54 -10.95
C PRO A 82 -1.89 -1.87 -11.95
N ILE A 83 -0.77 -1.17 -11.90
CA ILE A 83 0.38 -1.40 -12.79
C ILE A 83 1.00 -2.78 -12.51
N VAL A 84 1.17 -3.12 -11.23
CA VAL A 84 1.68 -4.44 -10.82
C VAL A 84 0.68 -5.54 -11.22
N ALA A 85 -0.62 -5.34 -11.02
CA ALA A 85 -1.63 -6.28 -11.46
C ALA A 85 -1.62 -6.48 -12.98
N ALA A 86 -1.48 -5.41 -13.76
CA ALA A 86 -1.34 -5.50 -15.22
C ALA A 86 -0.08 -6.27 -15.65
N ALA A 87 1.06 -6.06 -14.98
CA ALA A 87 2.30 -6.79 -15.25
C ALA A 87 2.18 -8.30 -14.94
N LEU A 88 1.49 -8.66 -13.85
CA LEU A 88 1.17 -10.05 -13.52
C LEU A 88 0.25 -10.70 -14.56
N ARG A 89 -0.80 -9.99 -14.99
CA ARG A 89 -1.71 -10.44 -16.07
C ARG A 89 -0.96 -10.67 -17.38
N ARG A 90 -0.04 -9.77 -17.75
CA ARG A 90 0.84 -9.98 -18.91
C ARG A 90 1.67 -11.26 -18.81
N SER A 91 2.03 -11.65 -17.59
CA SER A 91 2.84 -12.85 -17.30
C SER A 91 1.99 -14.13 -17.19
N GLY A 92 0.68 -14.05 -17.50
CA GLY A 92 -0.25 -15.18 -17.45
C GLY A 92 -0.82 -15.48 -16.07
N VAL A 93 -0.63 -14.59 -15.09
CA VAL A 93 -1.21 -14.72 -13.76
C VAL A 93 -2.53 -13.95 -13.72
N ASP A 94 -3.64 -14.61 -13.41
CA ASP A 94 -4.90 -13.92 -13.14
C ASP A 94 -4.75 -13.07 -11.87
N ALA A 95 -4.65 -11.76 -12.04
CA ALA A 95 -4.37 -10.82 -10.96
C ALA A 95 -5.32 -9.62 -11.02
N ARG A 96 -5.73 -9.13 -9.85
CA ARG A 96 -6.64 -7.98 -9.73
C ARG A 96 -6.14 -6.97 -8.70
N PRO A 97 -6.17 -5.66 -9.00
CA PRO A 97 -5.87 -4.64 -8.01
C PRO A 97 -6.95 -4.63 -6.91
N ALA A 98 -6.52 -4.35 -5.68
CA ALA A 98 -7.34 -4.36 -4.49
C ALA A 98 -6.92 -3.20 -3.56
N ALA A 99 -7.79 -2.22 -3.40
CA ALA A 99 -7.52 -1.13 -2.45
C ALA A 99 -7.78 -1.62 -1.02
N ALA A 100 -6.76 -1.54 -0.16
CA ALA A 100 -6.85 -1.88 1.25
C ALA A 100 -7.89 -1.03 1.99
N THR A 101 -8.23 0.15 1.48
CA THR A 101 -9.34 0.98 1.98
C THR A 101 -10.70 0.27 1.97
N ALA A 102 -10.86 -0.83 1.23
CA ALA A 102 -12.08 -1.63 1.22
C ALA A 102 -12.17 -2.64 2.39
N PHE A 103 -11.07 -2.94 3.09
CA PHE A 103 -11.05 -4.02 4.08
C PHE A 103 -10.05 -3.87 5.23
N VAL A 104 -9.15 -2.90 5.20
CA VAL A 104 -8.33 -2.50 6.35
C VAL A 104 -9.04 -1.34 7.03
N VAL A 105 -9.76 -1.66 8.09
CA VAL A 105 -10.56 -0.70 8.86
C VAL A 105 -9.67 -0.13 9.97
N THR A 106 -9.66 1.19 10.13
CA THR A 106 -8.83 1.89 11.11
C THR A 106 -9.65 2.82 12.00
N ASP A 107 -9.03 3.31 13.07
CA ASP A 107 -9.48 4.53 13.74
C ASP A 107 -9.27 5.78 12.84
N ASP A 108 -9.65 6.95 13.33
CA ASP A 108 -9.54 8.24 12.65
C ASP A 108 -8.28 9.04 13.02
N ALA A 109 -7.25 8.37 13.55
CA ALA A 109 -5.96 8.98 13.86
C ALA A 109 -5.11 9.21 12.59
N PHE A 110 -5.62 10.07 11.68
CA PHE A 110 -5.02 10.36 10.37
C PHE A 110 -3.51 10.63 10.45
N GLY A 111 -2.76 10.05 9.51
CA GLY A 111 -1.29 10.07 9.45
C GLY A 111 -0.60 8.93 10.20
N ASN A 112 -1.28 8.27 11.14
CA ASN A 112 -0.77 7.12 11.89
C ASN A 112 -1.92 6.28 12.48
N ALA A 113 -2.90 5.94 11.65
CA ALA A 113 -4.12 5.29 12.09
C ALA A 113 -3.85 3.85 12.54
N ALA A 114 -4.52 3.42 13.60
CA ALA A 114 -4.42 2.06 14.10
C ALA A 114 -5.47 1.15 13.44
N PRO A 115 -5.10 -0.03 12.91
CA PRO A 115 -6.06 -1.01 12.42
C PRO A 115 -6.97 -1.51 13.55
N LEU A 116 -8.27 -1.55 13.26
CA LEU A 116 -9.26 -2.25 14.06
C LEU A 116 -9.27 -3.72 13.60
N PHE A 117 -8.56 -4.58 14.34
CA PHE A 117 -8.22 -5.92 13.87
C PHE A 117 -9.44 -6.81 13.61
N ALA A 118 -10.47 -6.77 14.46
CA ALA A 118 -11.62 -7.65 14.31
C ALA A 118 -12.39 -7.34 13.00
N GLU A 119 -12.63 -6.05 12.77
CA GLU A 119 -13.29 -5.48 11.60
C GLU A 119 -12.45 -5.73 10.35
N THR A 120 -11.15 -5.44 10.43
CA THR A 120 -10.21 -5.66 9.32
C THR A 120 -10.16 -7.13 8.92
N TYR A 121 -10.06 -8.06 9.88
CA TYR A 121 -9.99 -9.48 9.57
C TYR A 121 -11.28 -10.02 8.99
N ALA A 122 -12.44 -9.56 9.48
CA ALA A 122 -13.73 -9.91 8.91
C ALA A 122 -13.84 -9.41 7.46
N ALA A 123 -13.64 -8.11 7.24
CA ALA A 123 -13.74 -7.50 5.92
C ALA A 123 -12.72 -8.07 4.92
N ALA A 124 -11.47 -8.30 5.35
CA ALA A 124 -10.43 -8.88 4.52
C ALA A 124 -10.78 -10.30 4.08
N ARG A 125 -11.38 -11.12 4.96
CA ARG A 125 -11.84 -12.46 4.58
C ARG A 125 -12.97 -12.38 3.57
N ASP A 126 -13.95 -11.53 3.80
CA ASP A 126 -15.12 -11.40 2.93
C ASP A 126 -14.71 -10.90 1.53
N TRP A 127 -13.75 -9.99 1.45
CA TRP A 127 -13.31 -9.39 0.20
C TRP A 127 -12.26 -10.25 -0.54
N LEU A 128 -11.23 -10.73 0.16
CA LEU A 128 -10.08 -11.39 -0.47
C LEU A 128 -10.24 -12.91 -0.62
N GLN A 129 -10.91 -13.61 0.31
CA GLN A 129 -11.00 -15.08 0.20
C GLN A 129 -11.72 -15.57 -1.06
N PRO A 130 -12.81 -14.93 -1.55
CA PRO A 130 -13.44 -15.35 -2.79
C PRO A 130 -12.49 -15.28 -3.99
N LEU A 131 -11.69 -14.22 -4.08
CA LEU A 131 -10.69 -14.05 -5.14
C LEU A 131 -9.63 -15.14 -5.08
N VAL A 132 -9.05 -15.35 -3.89
CA VAL A 132 -8.01 -16.36 -3.68
C VAL A 132 -8.53 -17.77 -3.96
N LYS A 133 -9.73 -18.12 -3.50
CA LYS A 133 -10.38 -19.42 -3.78
C LYS A 133 -10.71 -19.60 -5.26
N GLY A 134 -10.98 -18.50 -5.97
CA GLY A 134 -11.21 -18.48 -7.42
C GLY A 134 -9.93 -18.59 -8.26
N GLY A 135 -8.74 -18.61 -7.64
CA GLY A 135 -7.47 -18.66 -8.35
C GLY A 135 -6.95 -17.29 -8.81
N THR A 136 -7.61 -16.19 -8.42
CA THR A 136 -7.18 -14.82 -8.69
C THR A 136 -6.21 -14.35 -7.62
N VAL A 137 -5.10 -13.73 -8.03
CA VAL A 137 -4.11 -13.10 -7.15
C VAL A 137 -4.51 -11.65 -6.86
N PRO A 138 -4.95 -11.31 -5.64
CA PRO A 138 -5.18 -9.90 -5.28
C PRO A 138 -3.84 -9.18 -5.11
N VAL A 139 -3.66 -8.08 -5.83
CA VAL A 139 -2.57 -7.14 -5.62
C VAL A 139 -3.10 -6.03 -4.74
N VAL A 140 -2.68 -6.02 -3.47
CA VAL A 140 -3.25 -5.14 -2.45
C VAL A 140 -2.37 -3.91 -2.23
N THR A 141 -2.97 -2.72 -2.16
CA THR A 141 -2.26 -1.50 -1.76
C THR A 141 -1.67 -1.65 -0.37
N GLY A 142 -0.41 -1.27 -0.16
CA GLY A 142 0.15 -1.14 1.19
C GLY A 142 -0.28 0.17 1.84
N PHE A 143 0.18 0.40 3.08
CA PHE A 143 0.22 1.69 3.79
C PHE A 143 -1.12 2.40 4.11
N ILE A 144 -2.20 2.09 3.40
CA ILE A 144 -3.49 2.78 3.49
C ILE A 144 -4.59 1.89 4.06
N GLY A 145 -5.55 2.51 4.72
CA GLY A 145 -6.79 1.90 5.19
C GLY A 145 -7.95 2.88 5.08
N SER A 146 -9.06 2.57 5.72
CA SER A 146 -10.16 3.53 5.87
C SER A 146 -10.79 3.46 7.25
N THR A 147 -11.34 4.59 7.70
CA THR A 147 -12.25 4.62 8.85
C THR A 147 -13.49 3.77 8.55
N ALA A 148 -14.27 3.42 9.57
CA ALA A 148 -15.57 2.76 9.38
C ALA A 148 -16.51 3.50 8.40
N ASP A 149 -16.41 4.84 8.34
CA ASP A 149 -17.15 5.69 7.39
C ASP A 149 -16.53 5.77 5.97
N GLY A 150 -15.50 4.96 5.68
CA GLY A 150 -14.85 4.91 4.36
C GLY A 150 -13.90 6.07 4.05
N VAL A 151 -13.46 6.84 5.06
CA VAL A 151 -12.47 7.91 4.87
C VAL A 151 -11.08 7.32 4.84
N THR A 152 -10.31 7.59 3.78
CA THR A 152 -8.93 7.11 3.65
C THR A 152 -8.04 7.57 4.81
N THR A 153 -7.31 6.62 5.37
CA THR A 153 -6.30 6.81 6.40
C THR A 153 -4.95 6.24 5.95
N THR A 154 -3.87 6.70 6.57
CA THR A 154 -2.55 6.09 6.44
C THR A 154 -2.09 5.49 7.76
N LEU A 155 -1.38 4.36 7.67
CA LEU A 155 -0.96 3.54 8.81
C LEU A 155 0.41 3.97 9.40
N GLY A 156 0.98 5.08 8.93
CA GLY A 156 2.29 5.57 9.37
C GLY A 156 3.48 5.00 8.59
N ARG A 157 4.71 5.28 9.06
CA ARG A 157 5.95 4.91 8.33
C ARG A 157 6.19 3.39 8.36
N GLY A 158 6.65 2.85 7.23
CA GLY A 158 6.96 1.41 7.11
C GLY A 158 5.72 0.52 7.05
N ALA A 159 4.54 1.10 6.81
CA ALA A 159 3.30 0.37 7.02
C ALA A 159 2.86 -0.55 5.87
N SER A 160 3.60 -0.61 4.75
CA SER A 160 3.35 -1.63 3.72
C SER A 160 3.67 -3.04 4.26
N ASP A 161 4.77 -3.18 5.01
CA ASP A 161 5.09 -4.43 5.72
C ASP A 161 4.04 -4.74 6.79
N TYR A 162 3.56 -3.70 7.47
CA TYR A 162 2.50 -3.85 8.46
C TYR A 162 1.19 -4.34 7.82
N THR A 163 0.82 -3.77 6.67
CA THR A 163 -0.34 -4.20 5.88
C THR A 163 -0.24 -5.68 5.52
N ALA A 164 0.92 -6.12 5.03
CA ALA A 164 1.17 -7.53 4.71
C ALA A 164 1.01 -8.43 5.95
N ALA A 165 1.56 -8.04 7.09
CA ALA A 165 1.46 -8.81 8.34
C ALA A 165 0.02 -8.91 8.86
N ILE A 166 -0.74 -7.80 8.82
CA ILE A 166 -2.15 -7.76 9.24
C ILE A 166 -2.99 -8.71 8.37
N LEU A 167 -2.83 -8.63 7.04
CA LEU A 167 -3.59 -9.47 6.12
C LEU A 167 -3.20 -10.94 6.22
N ALA A 168 -1.91 -11.25 6.37
CA ALA A 168 -1.43 -12.61 6.59
C ALA A 168 -2.08 -13.22 7.85
N ALA A 169 -2.11 -12.47 8.97
CA ALA A 169 -2.78 -12.90 10.18
C ALA A 169 -4.29 -13.07 9.99
N GLY A 170 -4.97 -12.08 9.37
CA GLY A 170 -6.43 -12.08 9.19
C GLY A 170 -6.96 -13.17 8.25
N LEU A 171 -6.16 -13.56 7.26
CA LEU A 171 -6.46 -14.62 6.30
C LEU A 171 -5.97 -16.00 6.76
N GLY A 172 -5.22 -16.09 7.86
CA GLY A 172 -4.64 -17.34 8.34
C GLY A 172 -3.55 -17.89 7.41
N ALA A 173 -2.77 -17.00 6.79
CA ALA A 173 -1.65 -17.40 5.94
C ALA A 173 -0.56 -18.11 6.74
N GLY A 174 0.03 -19.17 6.19
CA GLY A 174 1.12 -19.90 6.84
C GLY A 174 2.44 -19.13 6.91
N GLU A 175 2.61 -18.10 6.07
CA GLU A 175 3.79 -17.24 6.05
C GLU A 175 3.46 -15.84 5.52
N CYS A 176 4.28 -14.85 5.91
CA CYS A 176 4.31 -13.51 5.33
C CYS A 176 5.72 -13.23 4.83
N ARG A 177 5.87 -12.94 3.53
CA ARG A 177 7.17 -12.68 2.89
C ARG A 177 7.32 -11.22 2.55
N ILE A 178 8.34 -10.59 3.11
CA ILE A 178 8.72 -9.20 2.80
C ILE A 178 9.84 -9.23 1.77
N TYR A 179 9.60 -8.61 0.62
CA TYR A 179 10.59 -8.43 -0.44
C TYR A 179 11.15 -7.02 -0.36
N THR A 180 12.43 -6.92 -0.03
CA THR A 180 13.18 -5.65 0.03
C THR A 180 14.48 -5.81 -0.75
N ASP A 181 15.03 -4.68 -1.18
CA ASP A 181 16.33 -4.54 -1.82
C ASP A 181 17.52 -4.85 -0.88
N VAL A 182 17.28 -5.03 0.42
CA VAL A 182 18.28 -5.53 1.38
C VAL A 182 18.00 -7.00 1.77
N SER A 183 19.04 -7.82 1.84
CA SER A 183 18.89 -9.25 2.17
C SER A 183 18.61 -9.48 3.67
N GLY A 184 17.35 -9.34 4.08
CA GLY A 184 16.85 -9.65 5.44
C GLY A 184 16.93 -8.50 6.44
N VAL A 185 16.57 -8.78 7.71
CA VAL A 185 16.73 -7.82 8.82
C VAL A 185 18.23 -7.68 9.10
N MET A 186 18.82 -6.58 8.64
CA MET A 186 20.20 -6.24 8.95
C MET A 186 20.27 -5.57 10.32
N SER A 187 21.26 -5.91 11.12
CA SER A 187 21.49 -5.32 12.45
C SER A 187 21.87 -3.83 12.41
N ALA A 188 22.10 -3.26 11.22
CA ALA A 188 22.31 -1.83 10.94
C ALA A 188 21.98 -1.51 9.47
N ASP A 189 21.64 -0.25 9.16
CA ASP A 189 21.40 0.23 7.78
C ASP A 189 22.67 0.02 6.91
N PRO A 190 22.63 -0.79 5.85
CA PRO A 190 23.79 -1.07 5.01
C PRO A 190 24.31 0.15 4.24
N ARG A 191 23.51 1.22 4.12
CA ARG A 191 23.95 2.49 3.52
C ARG A 191 24.80 3.33 4.47
N MET A 192 24.80 3.00 5.76
CA MET A 192 25.53 3.73 6.80
C MET A 192 26.80 3.01 7.27
N VAL A 193 27.06 1.78 6.82
CA VAL A 193 28.20 0.98 7.29
C VAL A 193 28.84 0.23 6.12
N GLU A 194 30.00 0.69 5.67
CA GLU A 194 30.95 -0.15 4.93
C GLU A 194 31.42 -1.28 5.88
N GLY A 195 30.77 -2.45 5.78
CA GLY A 195 31.30 -3.69 6.37
C GLY A 195 30.51 -4.34 7.52
N SER A 196 29.17 -4.33 7.53
CA SER A 196 28.44 -5.14 8.52
C SER A 196 28.31 -6.61 8.09
N SER A 197 28.81 -7.52 8.93
CA SER A 197 28.78 -8.98 8.76
C SER A 197 27.56 -9.61 9.45
N ARG A 198 27.15 -10.78 8.93
CA ARG A 198 25.88 -11.50 9.16
C ARG A 198 25.59 -11.83 10.64
N GLY A 199 24.36 -11.52 11.08
CA GLY A 199 23.73 -12.14 12.27
C GLY A 199 22.78 -13.28 11.86
N GLY A 200 22.93 -14.45 12.49
CA GLY A 200 22.27 -15.72 12.13
C GLY A 200 20.76 -15.79 12.38
N HIS A 201 20.16 -16.84 11.80
CA HIS A 201 18.74 -17.17 11.75
C HIS A 201 18.03 -17.14 13.12
N ALA A 202 16.87 -16.49 13.20
CA ALA A 202 15.90 -16.69 14.28
C ALA A 202 14.79 -17.65 13.81
N ARG A 203 14.80 -18.90 14.29
CA ARG A 203 13.63 -19.80 14.27
C ARG A 203 12.91 -19.67 15.62
N ALA A 204 11.67 -19.20 15.62
CA ALA A 204 10.78 -19.32 16.78
C ALA A 204 10.12 -20.71 16.74
N GLY A 205 10.67 -21.65 17.52
CA GLY A 205 10.07 -22.97 17.75
C GLY A 205 9.31 -22.97 19.08
N ALA A 206 8.00 -23.18 19.03
CA ALA A 206 7.20 -23.54 20.19
C ALA A 206 7.16 -25.08 20.31
N THR A 207 7.69 -25.62 21.40
CA THR A 207 7.55 -27.04 21.76
C THR A 207 6.46 -27.20 22.83
N PRO A 208 5.48 -28.12 22.64
CA PRO A 208 4.66 -28.61 23.74
C PRO A 208 5.36 -29.81 24.39
N GLY A 209 5.58 -29.75 25.71
CA GLY A 209 6.12 -30.86 26.49
C GLY A 209 5.05 -31.47 27.39
N SER A 210 4.62 -32.70 27.08
CA SER A 210 3.84 -33.54 27.98
C SER A 210 4.51 -34.90 28.19
N HIS A 211 4.68 -35.24 29.47
CA HIS A 211 4.70 -36.57 30.11
C HIS A 211 6.00 -37.41 30.27
N SER A 212 6.45 -37.43 31.54
CA SER A 212 6.37 -38.55 32.52
C SER A 212 7.60 -39.44 32.82
N VAL A 213 7.61 -39.87 34.10
CA VAL A 213 8.44 -40.91 34.79
C VAL A 213 9.81 -40.37 35.26
N GLN A 214 10.17 -40.29 36.55
CA GLN A 214 9.87 -41.08 37.77
C GLN A 214 9.38 -40.23 38.96
#